data_AF-A0A530BED1-F1
#
_entry.id   AF-A0A530BED1-F1
#
_cell.length_a   1.000
_cell.length_b   1.000
_cell.length_c   1.000
_cell.angle_alpha   90.00
_cell.angle_beta   90.00
_cell.angle_gamma   90.00
#
_symmetry.space_group_name_H-M   'P 1'
#
loop_
_entity.id
_entity.type
_entity.pdbx_description
1 polymer ?
#
loop_
_entity_poly.entity_id
_entity_poly.type
_entity_poly.pdbx_seq_one_letter_code
_entity_poly.pdbx_strand_id
1 'polypeptide(L)' 'QDAKEIGERIRGAVGEIYFAPKGDKDVLAISVGGVVFEHELDFEDMYRFAEEGMAEAPDEAGLRLSHVTN' A
#
# COMPACT_ATOMS: atom_id res chain seq x y z
N GLN A 1 4.26 9.91 -10.49
CA GLN A 1 3.07 9.20 -11.03
C GLN A 1 3.14 7.70 -10.74
N ASP A 2 4.34 7.14 -10.65
CA ASP A 2 4.60 5.69 -10.64
C ASP A 2 4.14 4.94 -9.38
N ALA A 3 4.24 5.53 -8.19
CA ALA A 3 3.97 4.81 -6.93
C ALA A 3 2.51 4.33 -6.80
N LYS A 4 1.55 5.09 -7.37
CA LYS A 4 0.15 4.67 -7.41
C LYS A 4 -0.05 3.43 -8.25
N GLU A 5 0.45 3.48 -9.48
CA GLU A 5 0.32 2.40 -10.44
C GLU A 5 1.01 1.12 -9.92
N ILE A 6 2.18 1.26 -9.31
CA ILE A 6 2.88 0.16 -8.66
C ILE A 6 2.06 -0.41 -7.50
N GLY A 7 1.48 0.44 -6.65
CA GLY A 7 0.65 0.01 -5.52
C GLY A 7 -0.64 -0.72 -5.96
N GLU A 8 -1.31 -0.20 -7.00
CA GLU A 8 -2.49 -0.85 -7.59
C GLU A 8 -2.12 -2.20 -8.23
N ARG A 9 -0.96 -2.28 -8.88
CA ARG A 9 -0.45 -3.53 -9.49
C ARG A 9 -0.13 -4.59 -8.43
N ILE A 10 0.49 -4.22 -7.32
CA ILE A 10 0.78 -5.14 -6.21
C ILE A 10 -0.53 -5.66 -5.60
N ARG A 11 -1.48 -4.76 -5.31
CA ARG A 11 -2.78 -5.14 -4.75
C ARG A 11 -3.54 -6.09 -5.68
N GLY A 12 -3.60 -5.78 -6.97
CA GLY A 12 -4.26 -6.63 -7.97
C GLY A 12 -3.63 -8.01 -8.06
N ALA A 13 -2.29 -8.07 -8.18
CA ALA A 13 -1.57 -9.33 -8.28
C ALA A 13 -1.78 -10.23 -7.06
N VAL A 14 -1.85 -9.67 -5.85
CA VAL A 14 -2.10 -10.46 -4.63
C VAL A 14 -3.56 -10.93 -4.54
N GLY A 15 -4.53 -10.08 -4.91
CA GLY A 15 -5.95 -10.45 -4.92
C GLY A 15 -6.31 -11.53 -5.94
N GLU A 16 -5.51 -11.70 -7.00
CA GLU A 16 -5.69 -12.75 -8.01
C GLU A 16 -5.14 -14.12 -7.57
N ILE A 17 -4.35 -14.17 -6.48
CA ILE A 17 -3.75 -15.43 -6.01
C ILE A 17 -4.83 -16.29 -5.36
N TYR A 18 -4.99 -17.49 -5.91
CA TYR A 18 -5.79 -18.54 -5.30
C TYR A 18 -5.18 -18.96 -3.96
N PHE A 19 -5.81 -18.56 -2.86
CA PHE A 19 -5.44 -18.96 -1.52
C PHE A 19 -6.54 -19.84 -0.93
N ALA A 20 -6.18 -21.05 -0.51
CA ALA A 20 -7.14 -21.99 0.07
C ALA A 20 -6.60 -22.61 1.35
N PRO A 21 -6.40 -21.82 2.42
CA PRO A 21 -5.99 -22.34 3.71
C PRO A 21 -7.10 -23.26 4.22
N LYS A 22 -6.78 -24.53 4.48
CA LYS A 22 -7.75 -25.54 4.95
C LYS A 22 -8.78 -26.00 3.89
N GLY A 23 -8.58 -25.65 2.61
CA GLY A 23 -9.40 -26.15 1.50
C GLY A 23 -10.60 -25.27 1.13
N ASP A 24 -10.89 -24.23 1.92
CA ASP A 24 -11.89 -23.21 1.60
C ASP A 24 -11.23 -22.06 0.84
N LYS A 25 -11.91 -21.53 -0.18
CA LYS A 25 -11.38 -20.45 -1.02
C LYS A 25 -11.45 -19.13 -0.27
N ASP A 26 -10.29 -18.51 -0.06
CA ASP A 26 -10.16 -17.17 0.48
C ASP A 26 -9.44 -16.26 -0.52
N VAL A 27 -9.94 -15.05 -0.69
CA VAL A 27 -9.25 -14.01 -1.45
C VAL A 27 -8.35 -13.24 -0.48
N LEU A 28 -7.06 -13.17 -0.76
CA LEU A 28 -6.14 -12.36 0.03
C LEU A 28 -6.37 -10.88 -0.27
N ALA A 29 -6.90 -10.15 0.71
CA ALA A 29 -6.95 -8.69 0.67
C ALA A 29 -5.70 -8.11 1.37
N ILE A 30 -5.01 -7.19 0.71
CA ILE A 30 -3.87 -6.47 1.29
C ILE A 30 -4.08 -4.96 1.19
N SER A 31 -3.56 -4.25 2.19
CA SER A 31 -3.45 -2.80 2.19
C SER A 31 -2.05 -2.39 1.77
N VAL A 32 -1.96 -1.46 0.81
CA VAL A 32 -0.68 -0.93 0.33
C VAL A 32 -0.59 0.55 0.69
N GLY A 33 0.50 0.93 1.36
CA GLY A 33 0.86 2.31 1.66
C GLY A 33 2.07 2.68 0.81
N GLY A 34 2.05 3.87 0.22
CA GLY A 34 3.16 4.39 -0.58
C GLY A 34 3.32 5.88 -0.37
N VAL A 35 4.55 6.37 -0.55
CA VAL A 35 4.87 7.77 -0.39
C VAL A 35 5.73 8.24 -1.56
N VAL A 36 5.45 9.44 -2.06
CA VAL A 36 6.18 10.06 -3.18
C VAL A 36 6.77 11.37 -2.70
N PHE A 37 8.03 11.62 -3.06
CA PHE A 37 8.78 12.80 -2.66
C PHE A 37 9.40 13.48 -3.87
N GLU A 38 9.43 14.81 -3.84
CA GLU A 38 10.12 15.64 -4.84
C GLU A 38 11.59 15.90 -4.49
N HIS A 39 11.98 15.68 -3.22
CA HIS A 39 13.33 15.89 -2.68
C HIS A 39 13.80 14.67 -1.88
N GLU A 40 15.13 14.53 -1.75
CA GLU A 40 15.75 13.45 -0.97
C GLU A 40 15.40 13.63 0.52
N LEU A 41 14.78 12.62 1.12
CA LEU A 41 14.41 12.57 2.53
C LEU A 41 15.16 11.42 3.22
N ASP A 42 15.45 11.61 4.50
CA ASP A 42 16.02 10.55 5.32
C ASP A 42 15.00 9.40 5.47
N PHE A 43 15.51 8.17 5.51
CA PHE A 43 14.68 6.95 5.55
C PHE A 43 13.66 6.93 6.68
N GLU A 44 14.03 7.48 7.84
CA GLU A 44 13.16 7.55 9.02
C GLU A 44 11.89 8.38 8.74
N ASP A 45 12.03 9.50 8.03
CA ASP A 45 10.91 10.33 7.61
C ASP A 45 10.06 9.61 6.55
N MET A 46 10.72 8.94 5.59
CA MET A 46 10.02 8.18 4.56
C MET A 46 9.14 7.07 5.14
N TYR A 47 9.68 6.33 6.10
CA TYR A 47 9.00 5.22 6.75
C TYR A 47 7.82 5.71 7.59
N ARG A 48 8.02 6.78 8.38
CA ARG A 48 6.96 7.38 9.21
C ARG A 48 5.76 7.81 8.37
N PHE A 49 5.97 8.51 7.25
CA PHE A 49 4.85 8.94 6.40
C PHE A 49 4.07 7.78 5.77
N ALA A 50 4.75 6.67 5.46
CA ALA A 50 4.10 5.47 4.95
C ALA A 50 3.27 4.76 6.03
N GLU A 51 3.79 4.70 7.26
CA GLU A 51 3.10 4.11 8.41
C GLU A 51 1.86 4.91 8.80
N GLU A 52 1.98 6.23 8.94
CA GLU A 52 0.86 7.13 9.25
C GLU A 52 -0.27 7.00 8.20
N GLY A 53 0.10 6.94 6.92
CA GLY A 53 -0.86 6.73 5.83
C GLY A 53 -1.59 5.38 5.89
N MET A 54 -0.97 4.34 6.47
CA MET A 54 -1.62 3.05 6.72
C MET A 54 -2.50 3.08 7.98
N ALA A 55 -2.07 3.75 9.04
CA ALA A 55 -2.83 3.84 10.29
C ALA A 55 -4.18 4.56 10.14
N GLU A 56 -4.26 5.50 9.19
CA GLU A 56 -5.48 6.23 8.86
C GLU A 56 -6.36 5.57 7.78
N ALA A 57 -5.97 4.40 7.26
CA ALA A 57 -6.75 3.70 6.26
C ALA A 57 -7.91 2.95 6.92
N PRO A 58 -9.18 3.18 6.52
CA PRO A 58 -10.26 2.27 6.91
C PRO A 58 -10.02 0.91 6.26
N ASP A 59 -10.31 -0.16 7.01
CA ASP A 59 -10.07 -1.59 6.68
C ASP A 59 -10.51 -2.01 5.25
N GLU A 60 -11.39 -1.24 4.59
CA GLU A 60 -11.92 -1.54 3.26
C GLU A 60 -11.29 -0.74 2.09
N ALA A 61 -10.46 0.28 2.34
CA ALA A 61 -9.90 1.13 1.28
C ALA A 61 -8.42 0.78 0.98
N GLY A 62 -8.21 -0.30 0.23
CA GLY A 62 -6.91 -0.98 0.03
C GLY A 62 -5.78 -0.27 -0.75
N LEU A 63 -5.71 1.07 -0.82
CA LEU A 63 -4.48 1.77 -1.24
C LEU A 63 -4.54 3.24 -0.82
N ARG A 64 -3.50 3.71 -0.11
CA ARG A 64 -3.29 5.14 0.15
C ARG A 64 -1.90 5.60 -0.26
N LEU A 65 -1.87 6.83 -0.78
CA LEU A 65 -0.64 7.51 -1.16
C LEU A 65 -0.60 8.87 -0.49
N SER A 66 0.49 9.14 0.21
CA SER A 66 0.79 10.43 0.78
C SER A 66 1.75 11.16 -0.15
N HIS A 67 1.40 12.40 -0.51
CA HIS A 67 2.28 13.28 -1.29
C HIS A 67 2.84 14.35 -0.36
N VAL A 68 4.15 14.37 -0.16
CA VAL A 68 4.81 15.34 0.72
C VAL A 68 5.54 16.36 -0.14
N THR A 69 5.06 17.60 -0.08
CA THR A 69 5.70 18.80 -0.65
C THR A 69 6.25 19.58 0.55
N ASN A 70 7.57 19.73 0.64
CA ASN A 70 8.22 20.57 1.65
C ASN A 70 8.66 21.88 0.99
#